data_AF-A0A6V8CG19-F1
#
_entry.id   AF-A0A6V8CG19-F1
#
_cell.length_a   1.000
_cell.length_b   1.000
_cell.length_c   1.000
_cell.angle_alpha   90.00
_cell.angle_beta   90.00
_cell.angle_gamma   90.00
#
_symmetry.space_group_name_H-M   'P 1'
#
loop_
_entity.id
_entity.type
_entity.pdbx_description
1 polymer ?
#
loop_
_entity_poly.entity_id
_entity_poly.type
_entity_poly.pdbx_seq_one_letter_code
_entity_poly.pdbx_strand_id
1 'polypeptide(L)' 'MGMGEVVVGISGASGAIYGLRLVETLLRAGKTVRLVVTDLGRL' A
#
# COMPACT_ATOMS: atom_id res chain seq x y z
N MET A 1 -3.23 -22.88 3.96
CA MET A 1 -2.41 -21.71 4.36
C MET A 1 -3.23 -20.47 4.06
N GLY A 2 -3.62 -19.70 5.08
CA GLY A 2 -4.30 -18.42 4.84
C GLY A 2 -3.40 -17.52 4.01
N MET A 3 -3.96 -16.88 2.98
CA MET A 3 -3.22 -15.89 2.18
C MET A 3 -2.72 -14.80 3.13
N GLY A 4 -1.39 -14.72 3.30
CA GLY A 4 -0.77 -13.77 4.23
C GLY A 4 -1.16 -12.32 3.93
N GLU A 5 -1.25 -11.50 4.98
CA GLU A 5 -1.47 -10.06 4.89
C GLU A 5 -0.21 -9.36 4.34
N VAL A 6 -0.40 -8.36 3.47
CA VAL A 6 0.69 -7.51 2.98
C VAL A 6 0.60 -6.14 3.66
N VAL A 7 1.64 -5.74 4.37
CA VAL A 7 1.72 -4.40 4.98
C VAL A 7 2.44 -3.45 4.02
N VAL A 8 1.80 -2.33 3.68
CA VAL A 8 2.36 -1.30 2.78
C VAL A 8 2.51 0.01 3.55
N GLY A 9 3.74 0.55 3.59
CA GLY A 9 4.06 1.84 4.19
C GLY A 9 4.31 2.93 3.15
N ILE A 10 3.70 4.11 3.30
CA ILE A 10 3.92 5.30 2.45
C ILE A 10 4.36 6.48 3.33
N SER A 11 5.60 6.95 3.13
CA SER A 11 6.28 7.93 4.01
C SER A 11 6.26 9.41 3.54
N GLY A 12 5.61 9.73 2.41
CA GLY A 12 5.57 11.10 1.87
C GLY A 12 6.73 11.52 0.96
N ALA A 13 7.51 10.57 0.47
CA ALA A 13 8.43 10.82 -0.65
C ALA A 13 7.65 11.15 -1.93
N SER A 14 8.31 11.81 -2.90
CA SER A 14 7.72 12.18 -4.21
C SER A 14 7.06 11.01 -4.96
N GLY A 15 7.48 9.78 -4.66
CA GLY A 15 6.97 8.55 -5.25
C GLY A 15 5.70 7.96 -4.61
N ALA A 16 4.91 8.72 -3.84
CA ALA A 16 3.69 8.22 -3.19
C ALA A 16 2.71 7.55 -4.16
N ILE A 17 2.68 8.02 -5.42
CA ILE A 17 1.85 7.42 -6.48
C ILE A 17 2.20 5.95 -6.76
N TYR A 18 3.47 5.54 -6.59
CA TYR A 18 3.88 4.13 -6.75
C TYR A 18 3.31 3.27 -5.62
N GLY A 19 3.27 3.80 -4.40
CA GLY A 19 2.64 3.14 -3.26
C GLY A 19 1.15 2.90 -3.51
N LEU A 20 0.44 3.91 -4.04
CA LEU A 20 -0.97 3.76 -4.43
C LEU A 20 -1.17 2.67 -5.51
N ARG A 21 -0.38 2.72 -6.58
CA ARG A 21 -0.45 1.72 -7.67
C ARG A 21 -0.14 0.30 -7.18
N LEU A 22 0.78 0.16 -6.23
CA LEU A 22 1.07 -1.12 -5.60
C LEU A 22 -0.14 -1.66 -4.83
N VAL A 23 -0.76 -0.83 -4.00
CA VAL A 23 -1.98 -1.19 -3.24
C VAL A 23 -3.08 -1.64 -4.19
N GLU A 24 -3.38 -0.86 -5.23
CA GLU A 24 -4.38 -1.24 -6.24
C GLU A 24 -4.07 -2.59 -6.89
N THR A 25 -2.80 -2.86 -7.18
CA THR A 25 -2.36 -4.11 -7.82
C THR A 25 -2.49 -5.31 -6.88
N LEU A 26 -2.13 -5.15 -5.60
CA LEU A 26 -2.28 -6.18 -4.59
C LEU A 26 -3.75 -6.53 -4.34
N LEU A 27 -4.63 -5.52 -4.27
CA LEU A 27 -6.07 -5.71 -4.14
C LEU A 27 -6.66 -6.44 -5.35
N ARG A 28 -6.27 -6.07 -6.58
CA ARG A 28 -6.67 -6.81 -7.81
C ARG A 28 -6.18 -8.25 -7.81
N ALA A 29 -5.05 -8.54 -7.19
CA ALA A 29 -4.53 -9.90 -7.02
C ALA A 29 -5.18 -10.68 -5.86
N GLY A 30 -6.26 -10.15 -5.25
CA GLY A 30 -6.98 -10.76 -4.15
C GLY A 30 -6.22 -10.75 -2.82
N LYS A 31 -5.17 -9.93 -2.66
CA LYS A 31 -4.40 -9.84 -1.42
C LYS A 31 -5.10 -8.93 -0.41
N THR A 32 -5.01 -9.28 0.86
CA THR A 32 -5.36 -8.38 1.96
C THR A 32 -4.21 -7.41 2.20
N VAL A 33 -4.51 -6.11 2.25
CA VAL A 33 -3.50 -5.06 2.40
C VAL A 33 -3.78 -4.26 3.67
N ARG A 34 -2.76 -4.14 4.53
CA ARG A 34 -2.73 -3.16 5.64
C ARG A 34 -1.91 -1.97 5.21
N LEU A 35 -2.58 -0.83 5.02
CA LEU A 35 -1.94 0.40 4.60
C LEU A 35 -1.56 1.26 5.82
N VAL A 36 -0.31 1.72 5.87
CA VAL A 36 0.21 2.67 6.85
C VAL A 36 0.77 3.88 6.10
N VAL A 37 0.24 5.07 6.36
CA VAL A 37 0.65 6.30 5.67
C VAL A 37 1.02 7.34 6.72
N THR A 38 2.21 7.92 6.60
CA THR A 38 2.58 9.10 7.40
C THR A 38 1.81 10.33 6.91
N ASP A 39 1.65 11.37 7.72
CA ASP A 39 0.90 12.56 7.29
C ASP A 39 1.48 13.24 6.04
N LEU A 40 2.80 13.21 5.86
CA LEU A 40 3.48 13.69 4.64
C LEU A 40 3.10 12.90 3.37
N GLY A 41 2.57 11.68 3.52
CA GLY A 41 2.17 10.79 2.44
C GLY A 41 0.68 10.82 2.11
N ARG A 42 -0.10 11.69 2.76
CA ARG A 42 -1.50 11.91 2.39
C ARG A 42 -1.55 12.78 1.12
N LEU A 43 -2.24 12.28 0.09
CA LEU A 43 -2.55 13.00 -1.15
C LEU A 43 -3.98 13.52 -1.12
#